data_AF-A0A4Y1Z844-F1
#
_entry.id   AF-A0A4Y1Z844-F1
#
_cell.length_a   1.000
_cell.length_b   1.000
_cell.length_c   1.000
_cell.angle_alpha   90.00
_cell.angle_beta   90.00
_cell.angle_gamma   90.00
#
_symmetry.space_group_name_H-M   'P 1'
#
loop_
_entity.id
_entity.type
_entity.pdbx_description
1 polymer ?
#
loop_
_entity_poly.entity_id
_entity_poly.type
_entity_poly.pdbx_seq_one_letter_code
_entity_poly.pdbx_strand_id
1 'polypeptide(L)'
;MQQAEIHDFLNRFFSSSECELLPVADDHDQLKVKLTKAMDKLLMNRPFYWHYIEQIGAEPETAVLNFRFSDRIQEGEFIHSGSPRLHQILDASEKWVAIFACIKSLQISCLLRWSHGFA
;
A
#
# COMPACT_ATOMS: atom_id res chain seq x y z
N MET A 1 10.84 6.76 14.35
CA MET A 1 11.26 6.24 13.05
C MET A 1 12.21 7.24 12.42
N GLN A 2 13.41 6.78 12.04
CA GLN A 2 14.36 7.55 11.25
C GLN A 2 13.89 7.61 9.78
N GLN A 3 14.32 8.61 9.00
CA GLN A 3 13.86 8.73 7.61
C GLN A 3 14.24 7.53 6.73
N ALA A 4 15.41 6.92 6.97
CA ALA A 4 15.82 5.70 6.29
C ALA A 4 14.88 4.51 6.58
N GLU A 5 14.38 4.40 7.83
CA GLU A 5 13.42 3.36 8.20
C GLU A 5 12.06 3.58 7.51
N ILE A 6 11.64 4.83 7.34
CA ILE A 6 10.41 5.18 6.62
C ILE A 6 10.55 4.82 5.14
N HIS A 7 11.68 5.17 4.52
CA HIS A 7 11.97 4.82 3.14
C HIS A 7 11.90 3.29 2.92
N ASP A 8 12.62 2.51 3.73
CA ASP A 8 12.65 1.05 3.63
C ASP A 8 11.26 0.43 3.87
N PHE A 9 10.51 0.97 4.82
CA PHE A 9 9.13 0.54 5.09
C PHE A 9 8.23 0.76 3.87
N LEU A 10 8.24 1.97 3.30
CA LEU A 10 7.41 2.31 2.14
C LEU A 10 7.79 1.46 0.94
N ASN A 11 9.08 1.29 0.66
CA ASN A 11 9.57 0.50 -0.46
C ASN A 11 9.08 -0.98 -0.34
N ARG A 12 9.23 -1.59 0.84
CA ARG A 12 8.72 -2.95 1.10
C ARG A 12 7.21 -3.05 1.00
N PHE A 13 6.50 -2.07 1.56
CA PHE A 13 5.05 -2.04 1.58
C PHE A 13 4.46 -1.97 0.17
N PHE A 14 4.95 -1.05 -0.67
CA PHE A 14 4.49 -0.92 -2.05
C PHE A 14 4.92 -2.11 -2.92
N SER A 15 6.13 -2.64 -2.72
CA SER A 15 6.57 -3.87 -3.39
C SER A 15 5.68 -5.07 -3.06
N SER A 16 5.28 -5.22 -1.79
CA SER A 16 4.39 -6.30 -1.35
C SER A 16 2.93 -6.12 -1.79
N SER A 17 2.52 -4.87 -2.05
CA SER A 17 1.18 -4.51 -2.50
C SER A 17 1.04 -4.57 -4.03
N GLU A 18 2.02 -5.17 -4.71
CA GLU A 18 2.08 -5.27 -6.18
C GLU A 18 1.99 -3.90 -6.89
N CYS A 19 2.44 -2.84 -6.23
CA CYS A 19 2.49 -1.51 -6.82
C CYS A 19 3.73 -1.37 -7.72
N GLU A 20 3.60 -0.56 -8.77
CA GLU A 20 4.69 -0.36 -9.72
C GLU A 20 5.60 0.77 -9.20
N LEU A 21 6.83 0.42 -8.83
CA LEU A 21 7.88 1.37 -8.47
C LEU A 21 8.44 2.00 -9.75
N LEU A 22 8.34 3.31 -9.87
CA LEU A 22 8.83 4.06 -11.03
C LEU A 22 10.28 4.49 -10.80
N PRO A 23 11.13 4.48 -11.85
CA PRO A 23 12.52 4.91 -11.72
C PRO A 23 12.59 6.40 -11.38
N VAL A 24 13.47 6.73 -10.43
CA VAL A 24 13.78 8.08 -9.96
C VAL A 24 15.28 8.33 -10.05
N ALA A 25 15.70 9.59 -10.04
CA ALA A 25 17.11 9.95 -10.12
C ALA A 25 17.89 9.51 -8.87
N ASP A 26 17.29 9.65 -7.69
CA ASP A 26 17.90 9.34 -6.39
C ASP A 26 16.92 8.53 -5.53
N ASP A 27 17.01 7.19 -5.58
CA ASP A 27 16.12 6.27 -4.83
C ASP A 27 16.17 6.48 -3.31
N HIS A 28 17.32 6.91 -2.77
CA HIS A 28 17.45 7.18 -1.34
C HIS A 28 16.71 8.45 -0.88
N ASP A 29 16.55 9.42 -1.77
CA ASP A 29 15.98 10.74 -1.44
C ASP A 29 14.55 10.90 -1.97
N GLN A 30 14.15 10.08 -2.95
CA GLN A 30 12.83 10.10 -3.58
C GLN A 30 12.30 8.68 -3.81
N LEU A 31 10.98 8.50 -3.66
CA LEU A 31 10.30 7.27 -4.01
C LEU A 31 9.06 7.59 -4.84
N LYS A 32 9.00 7.05 -6.06
CA LYS A 32 7.87 7.26 -6.97
C LYS A 32 7.17 5.93 -7.20
N VAL A 33 5.87 5.88 -6.92
CA VAL A 33 5.09 4.65 -6.98
C VAL A 33 3.78 4.91 -7.71
N LYS A 34 3.48 4.08 -8.69
CA LYS A 34 2.16 4.00 -9.30
C LYS A 34 1.32 2.97 -8.56
N LEU A 35 0.21 3.43 -8.01
CA LEU A 35 -0.68 2.59 -7.23
C LEU A 35 -1.46 1.61 -8.13
N THR A 36 -1.86 0.48 -7.56
CA THR A 36 -2.83 -0.42 -8.19
C THR A 36 -4.26 0.09 -7.96
N LYS A 37 -5.25 -0.43 -8.71
CA LYS A 37 -6.67 -0.13 -8.49
C LYS A 37 -7.11 -0.37 -7.05
N ALA A 38 -6.68 -1.48 -6.43
CA ALA A 38 -7.03 -1.81 -5.06
C ALA A 38 -6.42 -0.81 -4.08
N MET A 39 -5.16 -0.42 -4.32
CA MET A 39 -4.43 0.45 -3.41
C MET A 39 -4.85 1.92 -3.50
N ASP A 40 -5.15 2.39 -4.71
CA ASP A 40 -5.71 3.72 -4.94
C ASP A 40 -7.07 3.88 -4.23
N LYS A 41 -7.96 2.88 -4.35
CA LYS A 41 -9.24 2.87 -3.63
C LYS A 41 -9.07 3.01 -2.11
N LEU A 42 -8.04 2.38 -1.57
CA LEU A 42 -7.79 2.32 -0.13
C LEU A 42 -7.10 3.58 0.40
N LEU A 43 -6.10 4.10 -0.31
CA LEU A 43 -5.29 5.25 0.13
C LEU A 43 -5.87 6.60 -0.28
N MET A 44 -6.46 6.70 -1.47
CA MET A 44 -6.87 7.99 -2.02
C MET A 44 -8.25 8.44 -1.57
N ASN A 45 -9.05 7.56 -0.93
CA ASN A 45 -10.41 7.84 -0.47
C ASN A 45 -11.25 8.56 -1.55
N ARG A 46 -11.22 8.04 -2.79
CA ARG A 46 -11.96 8.59 -3.95
C ARG A 46 -13.19 7.74 -4.30
N PRO A 47 -14.20 7.60 -3.41
CA PRO A 47 -15.32 6.68 -3.64
C PRO A 47 -16.12 7.02 -4.89
N PHE A 48 -16.31 8.32 -5.18
CA PHE A 48 -17.11 8.78 -6.32
C PHE A 48 -16.43 8.52 -7.67
N TYR A 49 -15.10 8.66 -7.76
CA TYR A 49 -14.35 8.37 -8.99
C TYR A 49 -14.50 6.91 -9.39
N TRP A 50 -14.29 6.02 -8.43
CA TRP A 50 -14.37 4.59 -8.66
C TRP A 50 -15.78 4.13 -9.02
N HIS A 51 -16.81 4.68 -8.34
CA HIS A 51 -18.20 4.40 -8.67
C HIS A 51 -18.53 4.82 -10.12
N TYR A 52 -18.09 6.01 -10.51
CA TYR A 52 -18.33 6.54 -11.86
C TYR A 52 -17.61 5.71 -12.94
N ILE A 53 -16.32 5.42 -12.77
CA ILE A 53 -15.53 4.62 -13.73
C ILE A 53 -16.13 3.22 -13.92
N GLU A 54 -16.58 2.59 -12.83
CA GLU A 54 -17.21 1.27 -12.88
C GLU A 54 -18.57 1.31 -13.58
N GLN A 55 -19.32 2.40 -13.44
CA GLN A 55 -20.59 2.58 -14.13
C GLN A 55 -20.43 2.78 -15.64
N ILE A 56 -19.38 3.49 -16.08
CA ILE A 56 -19.12 3.74 -17.50
C ILE A 56 -18.29 2.64 -18.17
N GLY A 57 -17.70 1.71 -17.38
CA GLY A 57 -16.86 0.63 -17.90
C GLY A 57 -15.55 1.10 -18.54
N ALA A 58 -15.05 2.27 -18.15
CA ALA A 58 -13.80 2.83 -18.66
C ALA A 58 -12.58 2.25 -17.96
N GLU A 59 -11.40 2.41 -18.59
CA GLU A 59 -10.14 2.05 -17.98
C GLU A 59 -9.80 3.02 -16.83
N PRO A 60 -9.56 2.52 -15.60
CA PRO A 60 -9.30 3.38 -14.46
C PRO A 60 -7.89 3.97 -14.51
N GLU A 61 -7.80 5.26 -14.20
CA GLU A 61 -6.53 5.96 -14.00
C GLU A 61 -6.14 5.91 -12.53
N THR A 62 -5.06 5.19 -12.24
CA THR A 62 -4.50 5.06 -10.89
C THR A 62 -3.58 6.23 -10.54
N ALA A 63 -3.61 6.72 -9.30
CA ALA A 63 -2.71 7.78 -8.88
C ALA A 63 -1.25 7.32 -8.82
N VAL A 64 -0.35 8.25 -9.20
CA VAL A 64 1.09 8.13 -8.97
C VAL A 64 1.44 8.99 -7.77
N LEU A 65 2.00 8.36 -6.73
CA LEU A 65 2.52 9.04 -5.57
C LEU A 65 4.01 9.29 -5.74
N ASN A 66 4.44 10.50 -5.38
CA ASN A 66 5.85 10.87 -5.38
C ASN A 66 6.20 11.37 -3.97
N PHE A 67 7.10 10.67 -3.31
CA PHE A 67 7.54 10.96 -1.95
C PHE A 67 8.98 11.45 -1.97
N ARG A 68 9.28 12.47 -1.17
CA ARG A 68 10.64 12.93 -0.93
C ARG A 68 11.01 12.81 0.54
N PHE A 69 12.22 12.34 0.80
CA PHE A 69 12.78 12.15 2.13
C PHE A 69 13.84 13.20 2.45
N SER A 70 14.40 13.87 1.44
CA SER A 70 15.34 14.98 1.64
C SER A 70 14.78 16.30 1.09
N ASP A 71 15.33 17.41 1.59
CA ASP A 71 15.06 18.75 1.04
C ASP A 71 15.89 19.07 -0.20
N ARG A 72 16.71 18.13 -0.67
CA ARG A 72 17.51 18.29 -1.89
C ARG A 72 16.65 18.20 -3.14
N ILE A 73 15.54 17.49 -3.06
CA ILE A 73 14.59 17.28 -4.15
C ILE A 73 13.35 18.14 -3.88
N GLN A 74 12.95 18.94 -4.87
CA GLN A 74 11.75 19.80 -4.76
C GLN A 74 10.49 19.10 -5.26
N GLU A 75 10.64 18.00 -6.01
CA GLU A 75 9.52 17.26 -6.59
C GLU A 75 9.00 16.18 -5.63
N GLY A 76 7.73 16.30 -5.25
CA GLY A 76 7.02 15.30 -4.45
C GLY A 76 6.56 15.80 -3.08
N GLU A 77 5.76 14.96 -2.42
CA GLU A 77 5.26 15.18 -1.06
C GLU A 77 6.36 14.83 -0.05
N PHE A 78 6.69 15.76 0.85
CA PHE A 78 7.68 15.50 1.89
C PHE A 78 7.13 14.58 2.96
N ILE A 79 7.75 13.41 3.12
CA ILE A 79 7.37 12.45 4.13
C ILE A 79 8.35 12.48 5.29
N HIS A 80 7.78 12.65 6.48
CA HIS A 80 8.46 12.52 7.75
C HIS A 80 7.57 11.72 8.71
N SER A 81 8.11 11.37 9.87
CA SER A 81 7.43 10.55 10.89
C SER A 81 6.08 11.09 11.38
N GLY A 82 5.85 12.40 11.23
CA GLY A 82 4.61 13.08 11.62
C GLY A 82 3.68 13.40 10.44
N SER A 83 3.97 12.95 9.22
CA SER A 83 3.12 13.28 8.08
C SER A 83 1.81 12.49 8.16
N PRO A 84 0.64 13.14 7.94
CA PRO A 84 -0.65 12.46 7.93
C PRO A 84 -0.72 11.34 6.88
N ARG A 85 -0.01 11.52 5.75
CA ARG A 85 0.09 10.53 4.69
C ARG A 85 0.76 9.25 5.15
N LEU A 86 1.84 9.35 5.92
CA LEU A 86 2.53 8.19 6.46
C LEU A 86 1.62 7.41 7.40
N HIS A 87 0.87 8.11 8.26
CA HIS A 87 -0.09 7.48 9.17
C HIS A 87 -1.19 6.74 8.41
N GLN A 88 -1.74 7.33 7.33
CA GLN A 88 -2.70 6.65 6.46
C GLN A 88 -2.14 5.36 5.84
N ILE A 89 -0.87 5.37 5.45
CA ILE A 89 -0.20 4.21 4.87
C ILE A 89 0.05 3.13 5.94
N LEU A 90 0.44 3.53 7.15
CA LEU A 90 0.61 2.61 8.28
C LEU A 90 -0.73 1.95 8.66
N ASP A 91 -1.80 2.74 8.82
CA ASP A 91 -3.14 2.23 9.11
C ASP A 91 -3.66 1.30 8.01
N ALA A 92 -3.36 1.61 6.75
CA ALA A 92 -3.62 0.74 5.62
C ALA A 92 -2.86 -0.59 5.76
N SER A 93 -1.57 -0.53 6.08
CA SER A 93 -0.73 -1.72 6.23
C SER A 93 -1.22 -2.64 7.35
N GLU A 94 -1.67 -2.10 8.48
CA GLU A 94 -2.21 -2.89 9.59
C GLU A 94 -3.48 -3.65 9.19
N LYS A 95 -4.38 -3.00 8.44
CA LYS A 95 -5.58 -3.64 7.91
C LYS A 95 -5.23 -4.77 6.94
N TRP A 96 -4.25 -4.58 6.06
CA TRP A 96 -3.77 -5.62 5.15
C TRP A 96 -3.16 -6.81 5.89
N VAL A 97 -2.31 -6.56 6.89
CA VAL A 97 -1.70 -7.62 7.72
C VAL A 97 -2.77 -8.40 8.48
N ALA A 98 -3.77 -7.72 9.05
CA ALA A 98 -4.88 -8.38 9.76
C ALA A 98 -5.68 -9.32 8.84
N ILE A 99 -5.93 -8.90 7.59
CA ILE A 99 -6.62 -9.74 6.59
C ILE A 99 -5.77 -10.97 6.23
N PHE A 100 -4.47 -10.79 5.96
CA PHE A 100 -3.57 -11.90 5.67
C PHE A 100 -3.40 -12.87 6.85
N ALA A 101 -3.32 -12.36 8.08
CA ALA A 101 -3.26 -13.17 9.30
C ALA A 101 -4.55 -13.98 9.50
N CYS A 102 -5.71 -13.36 9.27
CA CYS A 102 -7.01 -14.01 9.34
C CYS A 102 -7.11 -15.17 8.33
N ILE A 103 -6.71 -14.95 7.08
CA ILE A 103 -6.73 -15.98 6.03
C ILE A 103 -5.83 -17.17 6.39
N LYS A 104 -4.62 -16.93 6.94
CA LYS A 104 -3.75 -18.01 7.44
C LYS A 104 -4.38 -18.78 8.61
N SER A 105 -5.07 -18.09 9.53
CA SER A 105 -5.75 -18.74 10.65
C SER A 105 -6.92 -19.63 10.21
N LEU A 106 -7.66 -19.22 9.17
CA LEU A 106 -8.76 -19.97 8.58
C LEU A 106 -8.30 -21.25 7.87
N GLN A 107 -7.15 -21.24 7.18
CA GLN A 107 -6.58 -22.46 6.61
C GLN A 107 -6.21 -23.50 7.67
N ILE A 108 -5.70 -23.08 8.84
CA ILE A 108 -5.31 -23.98 9.93
C ILE A 108 -6.55 -24.63 10.56
N SER A 109 -7.64 -23.88 10.74
CA SER A 109 -8.89 -24.41 11.29
C SER A 109 -9.60 -25.41 10.36
N CYS A 110 -9.47 -25.26 9.03
CA CYS A 110 -10.06 -26.19 8.08
C CYS A 110 -9.30 -27.53 8.01
N LEU A 111 -7.97 -27.49 8.19
CA LEU A 111 -7.12 -28.70 8.22
C LEU A 111 -7.33 -29.53 9.50
N LEU A 112 -7.57 -28.90 10.66
CA LEU A 112 -7.77 -29.59 11.93
C LEU A 112 -9.20 -30.17 12.11
N ARG A 113 -10.18 -29.78 11.30
CA ARG A 113 -11.54 -30.33 11.32
C ARG A 113 -11.64 -31.71 10.65
N TRP A 114 -10.71 -32.04 9.75
CA TRP A 114 -10.70 -33.30 9.00
C TRP A 114 -9.94 -34.45 9.68
N SER A 115 -9.19 -34.19 10.76
CA SER A 115 -8.38 -35.23 11.43
C SER A 115 -9.09 -35.96 12.60
N HIS A 116 -10.34 -35.63 12.91
CA HIS A 116 -11.09 -36.22 14.04
C HIS A 116 -12.41 -36.90 13.66
N GLY A 117 -12.55 -37.36 12.40
CA GLY A 117 -13.78 -37.96 11.87
C GLY A 117 -13.66 -39.39 11.34
N PHE A 118 -12.65 -40.16 11.73
CA PHE A 118 -12.53 -41.59 11.38
C PHE A 118 -11.83 -42.36 12.52
N ALA A 119 -12.62 -42.81 13.49
CA ALA A 119 -12.34 -43.97 14.34
C ALA A 119 -13.66 -44.49 14.91
#